data_AF-A0A929K7B7-F1
#
_entry.id   AF-A0A929K7B7-F1
#
_cell.length_a   1.000
_cell.length_b   1.000
_cell.length_c   1.000
_cell.angle_alpha   90.00
_cell.angle_beta   90.00
_cell.angle_gamma   90.00
#
_symmetry.space_group_name_H-M   'P 1'
#
loop_
_entity.id
_entity.type
_entity.pdbx_description
1 polymer ?
#
loop_
_entity_poly.entity_id
_entity_poly.type
_entity_poly.pdbx_seq_one_letter_code
_entity_poly.pdbx_strand_id
1 'polypeptide(L)'
;MIFLTAIGIASIDLPPSGVIIYAFDKNPAGLDEGNVWVTIHSPTNKSVDIGNWTFETTNGSTASVGRAEGTTLYPEAYVTFSPSHHWIDNNHESIILRDAVGEVVDRTPVVNDNESDNRYWMRNK
;
A
#
# COMPACT_ATOMS: atom_id res chain seq x y z
N MET A 1 -8.49 -11.87 -44.84
CA MET A 1 -9.19 -11.32 -43.66
C MET A 1 -8.58 -11.98 -42.44
N ILE A 2 -7.69 -11.28 -41.73
CA ILE A 2 -7.08 -11.78 -40.50
C ILE A 2 -7.86 -11.11 -39.37
N PHE A 3 -8.58 -11.89 -38.57
CA PHE A 3 -9.11 -11.41 -37.30
C PHE A 3 -8.00 -11.53 -36.27
N LEU A 4 -7.40 -10.41 -35.87
CA LEU A 4 -6.69 -10.36 -34.60
C LEU A 4 -7.74 -10.17 -33.51
N THR A 5 -7.99 -11.23 -32.73
CA THR A 5 -8.61 -11.07 -31.42
C THR A 5 -7.58 -10.42 -30.51
N ALA A 6 -7.69 -9.10 -30.33
CA ALA A 6 -7.00 -8.42 -29.25
C ALA A 6 -7.60 -8.94 -27.94
N ILE A 7 -6.87 -9.81 -27.24
CA ILE A 7 -7.13 -10.06 -25.83
C ILE A 7 -6.72 -8.76 -25.12
N GLY A 8 -7.70 -7.95 -24.75
CA GLY A 8 -7.47 -6.80 -23.89
C GLY A 8 -7.00 -7.31 -22.54
N ILE A 9 -5.69 -7.35 -22.32
CA ILE A 9 -5.15 -7.46 -20.98
C ILE A 9 -5.48 -6.12 -20.32
N ALA A 10 -6.29 -6.11 -19.27
CA ALA A 10 -6.47 -4.91 -18.47
C ALA A 10 -5.07 -4.45 -18.04
N SER A 11 -4.63 -3.30 -18.54
CA SER A 11 -3.37 -2.71 -18.09
C SER A 11 -3.62 -2.23 -16.66
N ILE A 12 -3.03 -2.91 -15.68
CA ILE A 12 -2.93 -2.36 -14.34
C ILE A 12 -2.11 -1.07 -14.51
N ASP A 13 -2.72 0.07 -14.21
CA ASP A 13 -2.01 1.35 -14.18
C ASP A 13 -1.05 1.30 -12.98
N LEU A 14 0.19 0.94 -13.26
CA LEU A 14 1.24 0.82 -12.26
C LEU A 14 1.98 2.13 -12.15
N PRO A 15 2.34 2.56 -10.93
CA PRO A 15 3.23 3.69 -10.77
C PRO A 15 4.60 3.37 -11.40
N PRO A 16 5.42 4.39 -11.72
CA PRO A 16 6.74 4.17 -12.32
C PRO A 16 7.66 3.22 -11.53
N SER A 17 7.51 3.16 -10.21
CA SER A 17 8.23 2.23 -9.33
C SER A 17 7.75 0.78 -9.45
N GLY A 18 6.52 0.55 -9.95
CA GLY A 18 5.88 -0.75 -9.99
C GLY A 18 5.47 -1.29 -8.61
N VAL A 19 5.40 -0.44 -7.58
CA VAL A 19 4.97 -0.82 -6.23
C VAL A 19 3.65 -0.15 -5.89
N ILE A 20 2.68 -0.92 -5.42
CA ILE A 20 1.34 -0.44 -5.06
C ILE A 20 1.02 -0.73 -3.60
N ILE A 21 0.15 0.07 -3.00
CA ILE A 21 -0.57 -0.26 -1.77
C ILE A 21 -1.68 -1.25 -2.14
N TYR A 22 -1.50 -2.52 -1.78
CA TYR A 22 -2.39 -3.60 -2.18
C TYR A 22 -3.64 -3.71 -1.31
N ALA A 23 -3.48 -3.62 0.01
CA ALA A 23 -4.60 -3.75 0.94
C ALA A 23 -4.27 -3.05 2.26
N PHE A 24 -5.29 -2.69 3.03
CA PHE A 24 -5.12 -2.18 4.39
C PHE A 24 -6.38 -2.37 5.22
N ASP A 25 -6.20 -2.48 6.54
CA ASP A 25 -7.26 -2.41 7.53
C ASP A 25 -6.86 -1.37 8.58
N LYS A 26 -7.75 -0.41 8.80
CA LYS A 26 -7.50 0.73 9.70
C LYS A 26 -8.30 0.67 10.99
N ASN A 27 -9.25 -0.26 11.09
CA ASN A 27 -10.04 -0.49 12.29
C ASN A 27 -10.30 -2.00 12.46
N PRO A 28 -9.24 -2.81 12.57
CA PRO A 28 -9.38 -4.26 12.72
C PRO A 28 -10.06 -4.60 14.05
N ALA A 29 -10.52 -5.84 14.19
CA ALA A 29 -11.11 -6.31 15.43
C ALA A 29 -10.08 -6.29 16.57
N GLY A 30 -10.44 -5.69 17.70
CA GLY A 30 -9.59 -5.64 18.89
C GLY A 30 -9.08 -4.23 19.20
N LEU A 31 -7.86 -4.13 19.76
CA LEU A 31 -7.20 -2.84 20.01
C LEU A 31 -6.56 -2.35 18.70
N ASP A 32 -6.67 -1.07 18.37
CA ASP A 32 -6.08 -0.56 17.12
C ASP A 32 -4.54 -0.56 17.13
N GLU A 33 -3.94 -0.35 18.30
CA GLU A 33 -2.49 -0.38 18.48
C GLU A 33 -1.90 -1.74 18.13
N GLY A 34 -1.07 -1.77 17.07
CA GLY A 34 -0.41 -2.99 16.60
C GLY A 34 -1.27 -3.93 15.75
N ASN A 35 -2.56 -3.62 15.56
CA ASN A 35 -3.42 -4.40 14.67
C ASN A 35 -3.68 -3.69 13.34
N VAL A 36 -3.63 -2.35 13.28
CA VAL A 36 -3.77 -1.60 12.02
C VAL A 36 -2.64 -1.94 11.04
N TRP A 37 -2.99 -2.37 9.83
CA TRP A 37 -2.02 -2.88 8.87
C TRP A 37 -2.21 -2.34 7.46
N VAL A 38 -1.11 -2.29 6.71
CA VAL A 38 -1.07 -2.00 5.28
C VAL A 38 -0.16 -3.01 4.58
N THR A 39 -0.56 -3.46 3.40
CA THR A 39 0.24 -4.35 2.54
C THR A 39 0.63 -3.61 1.27
N ILE A 40 1.92 -3.65 0.92
CA ILE A 40 2.39 -3.26 -0.42
C ILE A 40 2.70 -4.49 -1.25
N HIS A 41 2.67 -4.31 -2.57
CA HIS A 41 2.96 -5.36 -3.54
C HIS A 41 3.72 -4.80 -4.74
N SER A 42 4.68 -5.57 -5.26
CA SER A 42 5.24 -5.33 -6.59
C SER A 42 4.77 -6.41 -7.58
N PRO A 43 3.78 -6.15 -8.45
CA PRO A 43 3.37 -7.08 -9.50
C PRO A 43 4.34 -7.09 -10.70
N THR A 44 5.59 -6.70 -10.49
CA THR A 44 6.61 -6.62 -11.54
C THR A 44 7.60 -7.76 -11.40
N ASN A 45 8.30 -8.05 -12.49
CA ASN A 45 9.38 -9.04 -12.52
C ASN A 45 10.74 -8.48 -12.04
N LYS A 46 10.76 -7.30 -11.41
CA LYS A 46 11.98 -6.63 -10.94
C LYS A 46 11.94 -6.42 -9.44
N SER A 47 13.09 -6.54 -8.81
CA SER A 47 13.25 -6.11 -7.42
C SER A 47 13.26 -4.59 -7.32
N VAL A 48 12.68 -4.06 -6.24
CA VAL A 48 12.63 -2.62 -5.94
C VAL A 48 13.29 -2.36 -4.59
N ASP A 49 14.20 -1.38 -4.52
CA ASP A 49 14.70 -0.89 -3.23
C ASP A 49 13.65 0.02 -2.59
N ILE A 50 13.11 -0.44 -1.46
CA ILE A 50 12.12 0.25 -0.64
C ILE A 50 12.72 0.77 0.68
N GLY A 51 14.05 0.79 0.79
CA GLY A 51 14.75 1.40 1.91
C GLY A 51 14.39 2.87 2.05
N ASN A 52 14.13 3.29 3.29
CA ASN A 52 13.71 4.64 3.67
C ASN A 52 12.38 5.13 3.06
N TRP A 53 11.59 4.26 2.43
CA TRP A 53 10.23 4.59 2.01
C TRP A 53 9.32 4.79 3.24
N THR A 54 8.27 5.58 3.09
CA THR A 54 7.34 5.93 4.18
C THR A 54 5.89 5.82 3.74
N PHE A 55 5.02 5.56 4.71
CA PHE A 55 3.60 5.87 4.60
C PHE A 55 3.32 7.20 5.27
N GLU A 56 2.51 8.02 4.63
CA GLU A 56 1.93 9.24 5.16
C GLU A 56 0.40 9.15 5.08
N THR A 57 -0.27 9.73 6.06
CA THR A 57 -1.74 9.87 6.10
C THR A 57 -2.14 11.32 5.82
N THR A 58 -3.35 11.54 5.35
CA THR A 58 -3.89 12.88 5.07
C THR A 58 -4.01 13.77 6.31
N ASN A 59 -4.09 13.19 7.51
CA ASN A 59 -4.02 13.91 8.79
C ASN A 59 -2.58 14.10 9.32
N GLY A 60 -1.56 13.67 8.59
CA GLY A 60 -0.15 13.97 8.87
C GLY A 60 0.62 12.94 9.71
N SER A 61 0.02 11.79 10.05
CA SER A 61 0.74 10.68 10.69
C SER A 61 1.65 9.98 9.67
N THR A 62 2.86 9.63 10.09
CA THR A 62 3.88 8.99 9.24
C THR A 62 4.40 7.69 9.86
N ALA A 63 4.58 6.65 9.04
CA ALA A 63 5.17 5.36 9.42
C ALA A 63 6.25 4.93 8.41
N SER A 64 7.28 4.20 8.85
CA SER A 64 8.38 3.73 7.97
C SER A 64 8.09 2.36 7.37
N VAL A 65 8.39 2.19 6.07
CA VAL A 65 8.26 0.93 5.32
C VAL A 65 9.53 0.09 5.45
N GLY A 66 10.68 0.65 5.05
CA GLY A 66 11.98 0.00 5.16
C GLY A 66 12.91 0.81 6.05
N ARG A 67 12.99 0.50 7.35
CA ARG A 67 13.83 1.26 8.30
C ARG A 67 15.35 1.19 7.99
N ALA A 68 15.79 0.21 7.20
CA ALA A 68 17.18 0.08 6.78
C ALA A 68 17.32 0.40 5.29
N GLU A 69 18.34 1.18 4.94
CA GLU A 69 18.78 1.39 3.56
C GLU A 69 19.07 0.03 2.89
N GLY A 70 18.67 -0.13 1.62
CA GLY A 70 18.81 -1.39 0.88
C GLY A 70 17.75 -2.46 1.18
N THR A 71 16.67 -2.11 1.88
CA THR A 71 15.53 -3.04 2.05
C THR A 71 14.92 -3.32 0.68
N THR A 72 15.04 -4.57 0.21
CA THR A 72 14.61 -4.95 -1.14
C THR A 72 13.24 -5.64 -1.11
N LEU A 73 12.30 -5.12 -1.89
CA LEU A 73 11.05 -5.80 -2.27
C LEU A 73 11.30 -6.66 -3.50
N TYR A 74 11.16 -7.97 -3.35
CA TYR A 74 11.36 -8.92 -4.45
C TYR A 74 10.19 -8.93 -5.45
N PRO A 75 10.41 -9.43 -6.69
CA PRO A 75 9.35 -9.62 -7.67
C PRO A 75 8.15 -10.38 -7.10
N GLU A 76 6.95 -9.95 -7.45
CA GLU A 76 5.67 -10.55 -7.03
C GLU A 76 5.43 -10.62 -5.51
N ALA A 77 6.30 -10.00 -4.71
CA ALA A 77 6.23 -10.08 -3.26
C ALA A 77 5.12 -9.21 -2.68
N TYR A 78 4.58 -9.65 -1.55
CA TYR A 78 3.69 -8.88 -0.69
C TYR A 78 4.39 -8.66 0.65
N VAL A 79 4.35 -7.43 1.16
CA VAL A 79 4.89 -7.11 2.49
C VAL A 79 3.85 -6.34 3.27
N THR A 80 3.52 -6.84 4.46
CA THR A 80 2.56 -6.23 5.37
C THR A 80 3.29 -5.52 6.50
N PHE A 81 2.87 -4.30 6.79
CA PHE A 81 3.37 -3.44 7.85
C PHE A 81 2.27 -3.22 8.88
N SER A 82 2.60 -3.45 10.14
CA SER A 82 1.75 -3.14 11.29
C SER A 82 2.61 -2.48 12.38
N PRO A 83 2.76 -1.15 12.35
CA PRO A 83 3.40 -0.39 13.42
C PRO A 83 2.71 -0.64 14.77
N SER A 84 3.50 -0.68 15.85
CA SER A 84 2.98 -0.89 17.21
C SER A 84 2.20 0.30 17.78
N HIS A 85 2.14 1.43 17.06
CA HIS A 85 1.42 2.63 17.43
C HIS A 85 0.30 2.87 16.43
N HIS A 86 -0.78 3.51 16.88
CA HIS A 86 -1.83 3.99 15.99
C HIS A 86 -1.24 4.99 14.97
N TRP A 87 -1.63 4.85 13.69
CA TRP A 87 -1.02 5.66 12.61
C TRP A 87 -1.95 5.94 11.43
N ILE A 88 -3.17 5.40 11.41
CA ILE A 88 -4.20 5.66 10.39
C ILE A 88 -5.51 5.97 11.10
N ASP A 89 -6.15 7.09 10.77
CA ASP A 89 -7.46 7.42 11.34
C ASP A 89 -8.64 6.70 10.65
N ASN A 90 -9.67 6.42 11.42
CA ASN A 90 -10.87 5.71 10.99
C ASN A 90 -11.72 6.47 9.95
N ASN A 91 -11.62 7.79 9.87
CA ASN A 91 -12.49 8.61 9.03
C ASN A 91 -11.73 9.57 8.12
N HIS A 92 -12.23 9.73 6.90
CA HIS A 92 -11.74 10.63 5.86
C HIS A 92 -10.23 10.49 5.60
N GLU A 93 -9.75 9.25 5.59
CA GLU A 93 -8.31 8.96 5.58
C GLU A 93 -7.87 8.26 4.29
N SER A 94 -6.67 8.61 3.81
CA SER A 94 -5.99 8.01 2.67
C SER A 94 -4.53 7.76 3.03
N ILE A 95 -4.01 6.60 2.62
CA ILE A 95 -2.61 6.24 2.79
C ILE A 95 -1.84 6.64 1.54
N ILE A 96 -0.73 7.33 1.73
CA ILE A 96 0.19 7.78 0.70
C ILE A 96 1.51 7.02 0.90
N LEU A 97 1.94 6.27 -0.10
CA LEU A 97 3.26 5.64 -0.12
C LEU A 97 4.23 6.61 -0.78
N ARG A 98 5.35 6.90 -0.12
CA ARG A 98 6.42 7.74 -0.63
C ARG A 98 7.73 6.99 -0.70
N ASP A 99 8.52 7.34 -1.70
CA ASP A 99 9.87 6.80 -1.85
C ASP A 99 10.88 7.47 -0.89
N ALA A 100 12.14 7.06 -0.98
CA ALA A 100 13.22 7.53 -0.12
C ALA A 100 13.51 9.04 -0.25
N VAL A 101 13.11 9.68 -1.35
CA VAL A 101 13.30 11.13 -1.56
C VAL A 101 12.02 11.93 -1.27
N GLY A 102 10.94 11.25 -0.89
CA GLY A 102 9.66 11.86 -0.50
C GLY A 102 8.65 12.00 -1.65
N GLU A 103 8.94 11.48 -2.84
CA GLU A 103 8.03 11.53 -3.97
C GLU A 103 6.89 10.53 -3.79
N VAL A 104 5.70 10.88 -4.27
CA VAL A 104 4.53 9.99 -4.17
C VAL A 104 4.68 8.82 -5.12
N VAL A 105 4.71 7.62 -4.56
CA VAL A 105 4.71 6.36 -5.31
C VAL A 105 3.28 5.93 -5.60
N ASP A 106 2.41 5.93 -4.59
CA ASP A 106 1.04 5.47 -4.73
C ASP A 106 0.15 6.10 -3.65
N ARG A 107 -1.17 6.10 -3.88
CA ARG A 107 -2.16 6.65 -2.96
C ARG A 107 -3.44 5.81 -3.01
N THR A 108 -4.02 5.55 -1.84
CA THR A 108 -5.33 4.89 -1.73
C THR A 108 -6.48 5.88 -1.95
N PRO A 109 -7.70 5.42 -2.24
CA PRO A 109 -8.88 6.26 -2.07
C PRO A 109 -9.02 6.74 -0.63
N VAL A 110 -9.76 7.83 -0.44
CA VAL A 110 -10.24 8.23 0.88
C VAL A 110 -11.38 7.32 1.29
N VAL A 111 -11.23 6.61 2.40
CA VAL A 111 -12.24 5.65 2.89
C VAL A 111 -12.57 5.91 4.36
N ASN A 112 -13.72 5.38 4.81
CA ASN A 112 -14.15 5.38 6.20
C ASN A 112 -14.26 3.94 6.69
N ASP A 113 -13.87 3.71 7.94
CA ASP A 113 -14.12 2.45 8.64
C ASP A 113 -14.37 2.72 10.12
N ASN A 114 -15.62 2.56 10.55
CA ASN A 114 -16.06 2.85 11.93
C ASN A 114 -16.39 1.58 12.71
N GLU A 115 -16.26 0.40 12.09
CA GLU A 115 -16.61 -0.88 12.70
C GLU A 115 -15.32 -1.65 13.02
N SER A 116 -15.16 -2.16 14.24
CA SER A 116 -13.97 -2.93 14.64
C SER A 116 -14.16 -4.40 14.25
N ASP A 117 -14.20 -4.68 12.94
CA ASP A 117 -14.73 -5.95 12.39
C ASP A 117 -13.88 -6.61 11.29
N ASN A 118 -12.60 -6.23 11.17
CA ASN A 118 -11.63 -6.75 10.19
C ASN A 118 -12.02 -6.52 8.72
N ARG A 119 -12.88 -5.53 8.43
CA ARG A 119 -13.19 -5.15 7.06
C ARG A 119 -12.05 -4.34 6.48
N TYR A 120 -11.36 -4.93 5.52
CA TYR A 120 -10.22 -4.29 4.88
C TYR A 120 -10.57 -3.79 3.47
N TRP A 121 -9.86 -2.75 3.06
CA TRP A 121 -9.82 -2.35 1.65
C TRP A 121 -8.77 -3.18 0.92
N MET A 122 -9.08 -3.59 -0.32
CA MET A 122 -8.14 -4.25 -1.21
C MET A 122 -8.25 -3.67 -2.61
N ARG A 123 -7.11 -3.50 -3.27
CA ARG A 123 -7.03 -3.01 -4.64
C ARG A 123 -7.58 -4.08 -5.58
N ASN A 124 -8.54 -3.69 -6.41
CA ASN A 124 -9.06 -4.54 -7.47
C ASN A 124 -7.94 -4.88 -8.47
N LYS A 125 -7.90 -6.14 -8.92
CA LYS A 125 -7.03 -6.60 -10.00
C LYS A 125 -7.53 -6.16 -11.37
#